data_AF-A0A369MS97-F1
#
_entry.id   AF-A0A369MS97-F1
#
_cell.length_a   1.000
_cell.length_b   1.000
_cell.length_c   1.000
_cell.angle_alpha   90.00
_cell.angle_beta   90.00
_cell.angle_gamma   90.00
#
_symmetry.space_group_name_H-M   'P 1'
#
loop_
_entity.id
_entity.type
_entity.pdbx_description
1 polymer ?
#
loop_
_entity_poly.entity_id
_entity_poly.type
_entity_poly.pdbx_seq_one_letter_code
_entity_poly.pdbx_strand_id
1 'polypeptide(L)'
;MRRPRAVRHHEMPSLATIDGGGVTSALGFTASGVRAGFYEGDDRLDCALVSADIPCPCAALFTHNAFSAAPVDVSRDHLRRVSFGFVRAVLINSGNANALTGENGLEVARRSASLAAGELGCREDEVLVASTGIMGSRPPVEPFERGVPLACRRASRDGARANRRRDGR
;
A
#
# COMPACT_ATOMS: atom_id res chain seq x y z
N MET A 1 4.62 21.30 -48.71
CA MET A 1 4.40 20.89 -47.31
C MET A 1 5.74 20.96 -46.57
N ARG A 2 5.92 21.86 -45.59
CA ARG A 2 7.18 21.96 -44.82
C ARG A 2 7.21 20.85 -43.76
N ARG A 3 8.30 20.07 -43.70
CA ARG A 3 8.53 19.10 -42.62
C ARG A 3 8.50 19.83 -41.26
N PRO A 4 7.82 19.30 -40.23
CA PRO A 4 7.89 19.90 -38.89
C PRO A 4 9.35 19.94 -38.45
N ARG A 5 9.80 21.11 -37.94
CA ARG A 5 11.12 21.27 -37.34
C ARG A 5 11.20 20.32 -36.14
N ALA A 6 12.28 19.53 -36.07
CA ALA A 6 12.60 18.76 -34.88
C ALA A 6 12.63 19.71 -33.67
N VAL A 7 11.74 19.47 -32.71
CA VAL A 7 11.78 20.15 -31.42
C VAL A 7 13.07 19.69 -30.77
N ARG A 8 14.04 20.60 -30.58
CA ARG A 8 15.22 20.31 -29.78
C ARG A 8 14.73 20.12 -28.36
N HIS A 9 14.67 18.88 -27.90
CA HIS A 9 14.48 18.60 -26.48
C HIS A 9 15.64 19.29 -25.75
N HIS A 10 15.30 20.21 -24.84
CA HIS A 10 16.24 20.72 -23.85
C HIS A 10 16.90 19.51 -23.19
N GLU A 11 18.24 19.50 -23.06
CA GLU A 11 18.96 18.39 -22.41
C GLU A 11 18.25 18.04 -21.11
N MET A 12 17.61 16.86 -21.09
CA MET A 12 16.99 16.38 -19.86
C MET A 12 18.13 16.12 -18.88
N PRO A 13 18.03 16.58 -17.61
CA PRO A 13 19.01 16.19 -16.62
C PRO A 13 19.12 14.66 -16.62
N SER A 14 20.35 14.14 -16.63
CA SER A 14 20.57 12.71 -16.65
C SER A 14 19.88 12.09 -15.44
N LEU A 15 18.94 11.18 -15.67
CA LEU A 15 18.32 10.41 -14.60
C LEU A 15 19.42 9.62 -13.88
N ALA A 16 19.52 9.79 -12.56
CA ALA A 16 20.46 9.06 -11.72
C ALA A 16 19.70 8.06 -10.85
N THR A 17 20.24 6.84 -10.74
CA THR A 17 19.71 5.83 -9.82
C THR A 17 20.19 6.11 -8.40
N ILE A 18 19.32 5.90 -7.40
CA ILE A 18 19.69 5.98 -5.98
C ILE A 18 20.00 4.57 -5.49
N ASP A 19 21.27 4.30 -5.15
CA ASP A 19 21.69 3.00 -4.64
C ASP A 19 21.00 2.65 -3.32
N GLY A 20 20.41 1.46 -3.28
CA GLY A 20 19.59 1.02 -2.14
C GLY A 20 18.33 1.88 -1.94
N GLY A 21 17.89 2.65 -2.94
CA GLY A 21 16.66 3.42 -2.89
C GLY A 21 15.43 2.57 -2.63
N GLY A 22 14.34 3.22 -2.23
CA GLY A 22 13.06 2.58 -1.94
C GLY A 22 11.93 3.61 -1.87
N VAL A 23 10.78 3.20 -1.33
CA VAL A 23 9.57 4.04 -1.27
C VAL A 23 9.74 5.32 -0.43
N THR A 24 10.71 5.36 0.48
CA THR A 24 11.03 6.55 1.29
C THR A 24 12.20 7.38 0.74
N SER A 25 12.74 7.04 -0.44
CA SER A 25 13.75 7.87 -1.10
C SER A 25 13.20 9.22 -1.53
N ALA A 26 11.91 9.27 -1.88
CA ALA A 26 11.22 10.52 -2.16
C ALA A 26 10.93 11.25 -0.84
N LEU A 27 11.14 12.57 -0.85
CA LEU A 27 10.77 13.42 0.28
C LEU A 27 9.26 13.37 0.49
N GLY A 28 8.85 13.44 1.76
CA GLY A 28 7.44 13.40 2.12
C GLY A 28 6.84 12.00 2.23
N PHE A 29 7.66 10.93 2.18
CA PHE A 29 7.18 9.56 2.37
C PHE A 29 7.85 8.89 3.56
N THR A 30 7.04 8.15 4.31
CA THR A 30 7.44 7.25 5.39
C THR A 30 6.93 5.84 5.12
N ALA A 31 7.59 4.85 5.68
CA ALA A 31 7.15 3.46 5.55
C ALA A 31 7.43 2.67 6.82
N SER A 32 6.72 1.56 6.99
CA SER A 32 6.96 0.60 8.06
C SER A 32 6.57 -0.81 7.63
N GLY A 33 6.95 -1.76 8.47
CA GLY A 33 6.76 -3.18 8.32
C GLY A 33 6.77 -3.72 9.73
N VAL A 34 5.72 -4.43 10.10
CA VAL A 34 5.49 -4.92 11.45
C VAL A 34 4.95 -6.34 11.38
N ARG A 35 5.08 -7.04 12.50
CA ARG A 35 4.41 -8.32 12.72
C ARG A 35 3.02 -8.04 13.30
N ALA A 36 2.01 -8.22 12.47
CA ALA A 36 0.58 -8.23 12.80
C ALA A 36 0.12 -9.61 13.30
N GLY A 37 0.77 -10.68 12.84
CA GLY A 37 0.48 -12.06 13.23
C GLY A 37 -0.52 -12.75 12.30
N PHE A 38 -0.38 -12.54 10.99
CA PHE A 38 -1.02 -13.36 9.96
C PHE A 38 -0.33 -14.73 9.80
N TYR A 39 0.96 -14.79 10.15
CA TYR A 39 1.71 -16.04 10.24
C TYR A 39 1.93 -16.39 11.71
N GLU A 40 1.02 -17.18 12.28
CA GLU A 40 1.11 -17.60 13.68
C GLU A 40 2.42 -18.38 13.95
N GLY A 41 3.11 -18.01 15.02
CA GLY A 41 4.37 -18.65 15.42
C GLY A 41 5.61 -18.26 14.58
N ASP A 42 5.47 -17.43 13.55
CA ASP A 42 6.58 -16.91 12.73
C ASP A 42 6.91 -15.46 13.18
N ASP A 43 8.19 -15.09 13.14
CA ASP A 43 8.67 -13.74 13.50
C ASP A 43 8.66 -12.75 12.34
N ARG A 44 8.20 -13.20 11.16
CA ARG A 44 8.14 -12.37 9.97
C ARG A 44 7.25 -11.15 10.07
N LEU A 45 7.68 -10.12 9.35
CA LEU A 45 6.85 -8.97 9.01
C LEU A 45 5.79 -9.37 8.00
N ASP A 46 4.55 -9.01 8.26
CA ASP A 46 3.37 -9.42 7.50
C ASP A 46 2.31 -8.32 7.38
N CYS A 47 2.61 -7.12 7.88
CA CYS A 47 1.84 -5.90 7.64
C CYS A 47 2.81 -4.75 7.38
N ALA A 48 2.59 -4.02 6.28
CA ALA A 48 3.41 -2.89 5.87
C ALA A 48 2.53 -1.68 5.57
N LEU A 49 3.10 -0.49 5.77
CA LEU A 49 2.46 0.77 5.46
C LEU A 49 3.44 1.62 4.66
N VAL A 50 2.93 2.29 3.62
CA VAL A 50 3.60 3.42 2.97
C VAL A 50 2.69 4.63 3.09
N SER A 51 3.22 5.75 3.55
CA SER A 51 2.44 6.90 4.02
C SER A 51 3.10 8.19 3.54
N ALA A 52 2.36 9.04 2.85
CA ALA A 52 2.82 10.34 2.36
C ALA A 52 2.44 11.43 3.34
N ASP A 53 3.30 12.37 3.74
CA ASP A 53 3.03 13.38 4.79
C ASP A 53 1.69 14.11 4.60
N ILE A 54 1.32 14.37 3.34
CA ILE A 54 0.04 14.92 2.88
C ILE A 54 -0.58 14.05 1.78
N PRO A 55 -1.90 14.08 1.57
CA PRO A 55 -2.53 13.41 0.43
C PRO A 55 -1.86 13.83 -0.89
N CYS A 56 -1.47 12.86 -1.72
CA CYS A 56 -0.77 13.11 -2.96
C CYS A 56 -1.49 12.45 -4.15
N PRO A 57 -1.31 12.97 -5.38
CA PRO A 57 -1.86 12.34 -6.57
C PRO A 57 -1.40 10.88 -6.71
N CYS A 58 -2.34 10.00 -7.01
CA CYS A 58 -2.12 8.56 -7.10
C CYS A 58 -2.70 8.03 -8.40
N ALA A 59 -1.95 7.13 -9.04
CA ALA A 59 -2.43 6.30 -10.14
C ALA A 59 -2.18 4.83 -9.78
N ALA A 60 -3.18 3.99 -10.02
CA ALA A 60 -3.09 2.56 -9.77
C ALA A 60 -3.72 1.76 -10.93
N LEU A 61 -3.12 0.62 -11.22
CA LEU A 61 -3.68 -0.40 -12.10
C LEU A 61 -4.07 -1.61 -11.26
N PHE A 62 -5.23 -2.17 -11.57
CA PHE A 62 -5.78 -3.31 -10.86
C PHE A 62 -5.93 -4.49 -11.82
N THR A 63 -5.94 -5.70 -11.28
CA THR A 63 -6.19 -6.90 -12.09
C THR A 63 -7.55 -6.83 -12.80
N HIS A 64 -7.58 -7.37 -14.03
CA HIS A 64 -8.81 -7.57 -14.81
C HIS A 64 -9.45 -8.94 -14.54
N ASN A 65 -8.87 -9.74 -13.63
CA ASN A 65 -9.43 -11.05 -13.27
C ASN A 65 -10.85 -10.88 -12.70
N ALA A 66 -11.78 -11.72 -13.16
CA ALA A 66 -13.16 -11.77 -12.69
C ALA A 66 -13.28 -12.09 -11.19
N PHE A 67 -12.29 -12.80 -10.63
CA PHE A 67 -12.19 -13.12 -9.21
C PHE A 67 -11.25 -12.14 -8.49
N SER A 68 -11.52 -10.84 -8.60
CA SER A 68 -10.77 -9.84 -7.84
C SER A 68 -10.93 -10.05 -6.33
N ALA A 69 -9.85 -9.79 -5.59
CA ALA A 69 -9.87 -9.84 -4.14
C ALA A 69 -10.61 -8.62 -3.56
N ALA A 70 -11.24 -8.76 -2.40
CA ALA A 70 -11.90 -7.66 -1.71
C ALA A 70 -11.03 -6.37 -1.57
N PRO A 71 -9.73 -6.42 -1.21
CA PRO A 71 -8.89 -5.22 -1.15
C PRO A 71 -8.68 -4.52 -2.49
N VAL A 72 -8.72 -5.27 -3.61
CA VAL A 72 -8.65 -4.69 -4.96
C VAL A 72 -9.90 -3.86 -5.22
N ASP A 73 -11.07 -4.38 -4.86
CA ASP A 73 -12.34 -3.69 -5.09
C ASP A 73 -12.47 -2.43 -4.21
N VAL A 74 -12.08 -2.52 -2.93
CA VAL A 74 -12.05 -1.37 -2.00
C VAL A 74 -11.08 -0.29 -2.50
N SER A 75 -9.83 -0.65 -2.83
CA SER A 75 -8.85 0.32 -3.34
C SER A 75 -9.27 0.96 -4.66
N ARG A 76 -9.92 0.21 -5.53
CA ARG A 76 -10.46 0.75 -6.80
C ARG A 76 -11.58 1.75 -6.54
N ASP A 77 -12.43 1.49 -5.56
CA ASP A 77 -13.54 2.38 -5.19
C ASP A 77 -13.03 3.68 -4.55
N HIS A 78 -12.11 3.56 -3.59
CA HIS A 78 -11.43 4.68 -2.93
C HIS A 78 -10.81 5.64 -3.95
N LEU A 79 -10.02 5.11 -4.89
CA LEU A 79 -9.32 5.90 -5.89
C LEU A 79 -10.26 6.57 -6.92
N ARG A 80 -11.35 5.90 -7.33
CA ARG A 80 -12.24 6.40 -8.38
C ARG A 80 -13.27 7.39 -7.88
N ARG A 81 -13.95 7.05 -6.78
CA ARG A 81 -15.24 7.66 -6.44
C ARG A 81 -15.13 8.76 -5.41
N VAL A 82 -14.15 8.68 -4.51
CA VAL A 82 -14.25 9.41 -3.24
C VAL A 82 -13.04 10.30 -2.97
N SER A 83 -11.83 9.88 -3.37
CA SER A 83 -10.61 10.67 -3.16
C SER A 83 -10.19 11.54 -4.35
N PHE A 84 -10.94 11.49 -5.47
CA PHE A 84 -10.62 12.20 -6.72
C PHE A 84 -9.17 12.00 -7.21
N GLY A 85 -8.60 10.82 -6.98
CA GLY A 85 -7.23 10.48 -7.37
C GLY A 85 -6.15 10.90 -6.38
N PHE A 86 -6.50 11.32 -5.16
CA PHE A 86 -5.54 11.61 -4.10
C PHE A 86 -5.52 10.50 -3.05
N VAL A 87 -4.35 10.17 -2.51
CA VAL A 87 -4.17 9.08 -1.54
C VAL A 87 -3.15 9.54 -0.50
N ARG A 88 -3.39 9.19 0.77
CA ARG A 88 -2.54 9.47 1.92
C ARG A 88 -1.64 8.29 2.29
N ALA A 89 -2.12 7.06 2.08
CA ALA A 89 -1.35 5.85 2.40
C ALA A 89 -1.76 4.61 1.59
N VAL A 90 -0.87 3.62 1.57
CA VAL A 90 -1.14 2.26 1.13
C VAL A 90 -0.82 1.30 2.28
N LEU A 91 -1.81 0.55 2.73
CA LEU A 91 -1.68 -0.51 3.72
C LEU A 91 -1.60 -1.86 3.00
N ILE A 92 -0.59 -2.67 3.34
CA ILE A 92 -0.36 -3.97 2.73
C ILE A 92 -0.29 -5.05 3.82
N ASN A 93 -0.96 -6.18 3.63
CA ASN A 93 -0.72 -7.36 4.45
C ASN A 93 -0.30 -8.58 3.60
N SER A 94 0.40 -9.52 4.21
CA SER A 94 0.71 -10.83 3.65
C SER A 94 0.18 -11.96 4.55
N GLY A 95 0.14 -13.18 4.03
CA GLY A 95 -0.38 -14.38 4.73
C GLY A 95 -1.82 -14.73 4.37
N ASN A 96 -2.68 -13.72 4.16
CA ASN A 96 -4.06 -13.91 3.69
C ASN A 96 -4.34 -12.94 2.53
N ALA A 97 -4.76 -13.48 1.38
CA ALA A 97 -5.03 -12.69 0.18
C ALA A 97 -6.36 -11.94 0.23
N ASN A 98 -7.26 -12.29 1.15
CA ASN A 98 -8.62 -11.79 1.22
C ASN A 98 -9.34 -11.85 -0.14
N ALA A 99 -9.20 -13.00 -0.81
CA ALA A 99 -9.81 -13.29 -2.10
C ALA A 99 -10.83 -14.41 -1.94
N LEU A 100 -11.95 -14.34 -2.67
CA LEU A 100 -13.06 -15.31 -2.60
C LEU A 100 -13.73 -15.37 -1.20
N THR A 101 -13.85 -14.22 -0.54
CA THR A 101 -14.28 -14.11 0.88
C THR A 101 -15.65 -13.44 1.06
N GLY A 102 -16.29 -13.01 -0.04
CA GLY A 102 -17.62 -12.38 -0.02
C GLY A 102 -17.67 -11.07 0.77
N GLU A 103 -18.84 -10.76 1.34
CA GLU A 103 -19.06 -9.49 2.06
C GLU A 103 -18.14 -9.34 3.26
N ASN A 104 -17.86 -10.44 3.99
CA ASN A 104 -16.94 -10.37 5.12
C ASN A 104 -15.53 -9.90 4.71
N GLY A 105 -15.06 -10.30 3.53
CA GLY A 105 -13.80 -9.82 2.98
C GLY A 105 -13.80 -8.31 2.72
N LEU A 106 -14.91 -7.79 2.18
CA LEU A 106 -15.11 -6.37 1.93
C LEU A 106 -15.17 -5.57 3.23
N GLU A 107 -15.91 -6.03 4.23
CA GLU A 107 -15.98 -5.42 5.56
C GLU A 107 -14.59 -5.33 6.20
N VAL A 108 -13.81 -6.42 6.18
CA VAL A 108 -12.46 -6.44 6.76
C VAL A 108 -11.52 -5.51 6.00
N ALA A 109 -11.61 -5.45 4.66
CA ALA A 109 -10.80 -4.54 3.85
C ALA A 109 -11.15 -3.06 4.10
N ARG A 110 -12.44 -2.71 4.23
CA ARG A 110 -12.86 -1.34 4.59
C ARG A 110 -12.41 -0.99 6.02
N ARG A 111 -12.56 -1.93 6.95
CA ARG A 111 -12.14 -1.75 8.35
C ARG A 111 -10.64 -1.54 8.48
N SER A 112 -9.81 -2.27 7.73
CA SER A 112 -8.36 -2.07 7.78
C SER A 112 -7.94 -0.70 7.23
N ALA A 113 -8.61 -0.21 6.18
CA ALA A 113 -8.44 1.16 5.70
C ALA A 113 -8.87 2.20 6.75
N SER A 114 -10.03 1.99 7.39
CA SER A 114 -10.54 2.86 8.46
C SER A 114 -9.59 2.94 9.66
N LEU A 115 -9.05 1.80 10.11
CA LEU A 115 -8.04 1.75 11.18
C LEU A 115 -6.80 2.59 10.84
N ALA A 116 -6.28 2.45 9.62
CA ALA A 116 -5.11 3.23 9.18
C ALA A 116 -5.44 4.71 9.08
N ALA A 117 -6.62 5.06 8.55
CA ALA A 117 -7.05 6.44 8.40
C ALA A 117 -7.23 7.14 9.74
N GLY A 118 -7.83 6.47 10.72
CA GLY A 118 -7.96 6.99 12.09
C GLY A 118 -6.61 7.29 12.75
N GLU A 119 -5.62 6.42 12.57
CA GLU A 119 -4.27 6.62 13.11
C GLU A 119 -3.48 7.71 12.36
N LEU A 120 -3.72 7.87 11.05
CA LEU A 120 -3.07 8.88 10.22
C LEU A 120 -3.77 10.24 10.24
N GLY A 121 -4.96 10.34 10.83
CA GLY A 121 -5.77 11.55 10.83
C GLY A 121 -6.25 11.95 9.43
N CYS A 122 -6.55 10.97 8.57
CA CYS A 122 -6.95 11.19 7.18
C CYS A 122 -8.30 10.54 6.90
N ARG A 123 -8.82 10.70 5.68
CA ARG A 123 -10.08 10.05 5.30
C ARG A 123 -9.85 8.56 5.00
N GLU A 124 -10.85 7.72 5.24
CA GLU A 124 -10.76 6.27 4.98
C GLU A 124 -10.50 5.96 3.50
N ASP A 125 -11.10 6.77 2.61
CA ASP A 125 -10.94 6.70 1.17
C ASP A 125 -9.58 7.21 0.66
N GLU A 126 -8.78 7.84 1.51
CA GLU A 126 -7.39 8.21 1.22
C GLU A 126 -6.41 7.07 1.55
N VAL A 127 -6.90 5.92 2.02
CA VAL A 127 -6.06 4.74 2.27
C VAL A 127 -6.39 3.65 1.26
N LEU A 128 -5.41 3.25 0.47
CA LEU A 128 -5.50 2.05 -0.36
C LEU A 128 -5.09 0.82 0.46
N VAL A 129 -5.74 -0.31 0.21
CA VAL A 129 -5.45 -1.59 0.85
C VAL A 129 -5.05 -2.66 -0.18
N ALA A 130 -4.06 -3.47 0.17
CA ALA A 130 -3.61 -4.59 -0.64
C ALA A 130 -3.34 -5.81 0.25
N SER A 131 -3.68 -7.00 -0.24
CA SER A 131 -3.47 -8.25 0.48
C SER A 131 -2.90 -9.32 -0.43
N THR A 132 -2.04 -10.18 0.11
CA THR A 132 -1.47 -11.33 -0.61
C THR A 132 -1.34 -12.53 0.32
N GLY A 133 -1.44 -13.75 -0.22
CA GLY A 133 -1.36 -14.98 0.55
C GLY A 133 -2.39 -16.02 0.11
N ILE A 134 -2.89 -16.79 1.08
CA ILE A 134 -3.86 -17.86 0.82
C ILE A 134 -5.20 -17.26 0.37
N MET A 135 -5.81 -17.81 -0.67
CA MET A 135 -7.14 -17.45 -1.18
C MET A 135 -8.23 -18.37 -0.57
N GLY A 136 -9.47 -17.88 -0.48
CA GLY A 136 -10.61 -18.65 0.04
C GLY A 136 -10.63 -18.82 1.56
N SER A 137 -9.62 -18.29 2.28
CA SER A 137 -9.59 -18.27 3.74
C SER A 137 -10.19 -16.98 4.26
N ARG A 138 -11.11 -17.09 5.21
CA ARG A 138 -11.74 -15.94 5.86
C ARG A 138 -10.66 -15.06 6.52
N PRO A 139 -10.61 -13.75 6.23
CA PRO A 139 -9.57 -12.89 6.80
C PRO A 139 -9.85 -12.67 8.30
N PRO A 140 -8.87 -12.93 9.19
CA PRO A 140 -8.99 -12.58 10.60
C PRO A 140 -8.89 -11.06 10.77
N VAL A 141 -9.67 -10.49 11.69
CA VAL A 141 -9.67 -9.03 11.93
C VAL A 141 -8.58 -8.64 12.94
N GLU A 142 -8.27 -9.53 13.86
CA GLU A 142 -7.41 -9.30 15.01
C GLU A 142 -5.96 -8.94 14.60
N PRO A 143 -5.36 -9.55 13.56
CA PRO A 143 -4.05 -9.10 13.07
C PRO A 143 -4.06 -7.66 12.55
N PHE A 144 -5.14 -7.23 11.88
CA PHE A 144 -5.25 -5.84 11.44
C PHE A 144 -5.35 -4.88 12.63
N GLU A 145 -6.18 -5.20 13.63
CA GLU A 145 -6.35 -4.36 14.81
C GLU A 145 -5.06 -4.17 15.62
N ARG A 146 -4.20 -5.20 15.66
CA ARG A 146 -2.88 -5.11 16.29
C ARG A 146 -1.84 -4.44 15.40
N GLY A 147 -1.79 -4.85 14.14
CA GLY A 147 -0.74 -4.51 13.19
C GLY A 147 -0.84 -3.11 12.62
N VAL A 148 -2.05 -2.67 12.25
CA VAL A 148 -2.25 -1.38 11.57
C VAL A 148 -1.84 -0.20 12.43
N PRO A 149 -2.27 -0.07 13.71
CA PRO A 149 -1.83 1.02 14.57
C PRO A 149 -0.32 1.02 14.80
N LEU A 150 0.26 -0.18 14.94
CA LEU A 150 1.69 -0.34 15.15
C LEU A 150 2.49 0.07 13.90
N ALA A 151 2.00 -0.29 12.71
CA ALA A 151 2.59 0.11 11.43
C ALA A 151 2.55 1.63 11.27
N CYS A 152 1.41 2.28 11.59
CA CYS A 152 1.29 3.73 11.53
C CYS A 152 2.30 4.43 12.45
N ARG A 153 2.38 4.02 13.73
CA ARG A 153 3.30 4.61 14.70
C ARG A 153 4.78 4.38 14.40
N ARG A 154 5.12 3.28 13.70
CA ARG A 154 6.51 2.95 13.33
C ARG A 154 6.92 3.46 11.96
N ALA A 155 6.02 4.11 11.22
CA ALA A 155 6.34 4.67 9.91
C ALA A 155 7.44 5.73 10.05
N SER A 156 8.53 5.54 9.32
CA SER A 156 9.67 6.46 9.35
C SER A 156 10.33 6.53 7.97
N ARG A 157 11.23 7.51 7.78
CA ARG A 157 12.00 7.65 6.54
C ARG A 157 12.98 6.49 6.31
N ASP A 158 13.39 5.81 7.37
CA ASP A 158 14.30 4.64 7.29
C ASP A 158 13.54 3.30 7.22
N GLY A 159 12.22 3.31 7.43
CA GLY A 159 11.44 2.08 7.54
C GLY A 159 11.40 1.25 6.26
N ALA A 160 11.59 1.83 5.07
CA ALA A 160 11.74 1.03 3.84
C ALA A 160 13.01 0.18 3.80
N ARG A 161 14.09 0.62 4.49
CA ARG A 161 15.37 -0.11 4.57
C ARG A 161 15.35 -1.12 5.71
N ALA A 162 14.74 -0.78 6.84
CA ALA A 162 14.65 -1.64 8.03
C ALA A 162 13.89 -2.96 7.80
N ASN A 163 12.99 -2.98 6.80
CA ASN A 163 12.11 -4.13 6.53
C ASN A 163 12.54 -5.00 5.35
N ARG A 164 13.68 -4.70 4.70
CA ARG A 164 14.27 -5.64 3.77
C ARG A 164 14.75 -6.84 4.57
N ARG A 165 14.15 -8.01 4.35
CA ARG A 165 14.86 -9.25 4.66
C ARG A 165 16.22 -9.13 4.00
N ARG A 166 17.30 -9.38 4.75
CA ARG A 166 18.54 -9.77 4.10
C ARG A 166 18.16 -10.98 3.26
N ASP A 167 18.21 -10.87 1.94
CA ASP A 167 18.12 -12.02 1.04
C ASP A 167 19.34 -12.90 1.32
N GLY A 168 19.25 -13.66 2.40
CA GLY A 168 20.14 -14.73 2.78
C GLY A 168 19.39 -16.01 2.48
N ARG A 169 19.93 -16.75 1.52
CA ARG A 169 19.90 -18.22 1.61
C ARG A 169 20.42 -18.66 2.97
#